data_AF-A0A7G2EKR6-F1
#
_entry.id   AF-A0A7G2EKR6-F1
#
_cell.length_a   1.000
_cell.length_b   1.000
_cell.length_c   1.000
_cell.angle_alpha   90.00
_cell.angle_beta   90.00
_cell.angle_gamma   90.00
#
_symmetry.space_group_name_H-M   'P 1'
#
loop_
_entity.id
_entity.type
_entity.pdbx_description
1 polymer ?
#
loop_
_entity_poly.entity_id
_entity_poly.type
_entity_poly.pdbx_seq_one_letter_code
_entity_poly.pdbx_strand_id
1 'polypeptide(L)'
;MALIPPWTRDNDKRFELALVIFPEGSPYFLEYIAEFLQKPLEEVKYYYDAILVYDVVLIESGKYALPKYPEAYYVSLTEATESKHGETNQIPRIIPWTEEEHRFVKDINLGFLLIEEES
;
A
#
# COMPACT_ATOMS: atom_id res chain seq x y z
N MET A 1 -26.66 15.45 5.60
CA MET A 1 -25.41 14.66 5.59
C MET A 1 -24.55 15.27 4.52
N ALA A 2 -23.43 15.90 4.89
CA ALA A 2 -22.54 16.50 3.91
C ALA A 2 -22.03 15.39 2.98
N LEU A 3 -22.24 15.57 1.67
CA LEU A 3 -21.71 14.68 0.65
C LEU A 3 -20.21 14.98 0.57
N ILE A 4 -19.40 14.29 1.36
CA ILE A 4 -17.96 14.33 1.22
C ILE A 4 -17.65 13.75 -0.17
N PRO A 5 -16.98 14.50 -1.07
CA PRO A 5 -16.64 14.00 -2.39
C PRO A 5 -15.80 12.71 -2.25
N PRO A 6 -15.99 11.73 -3.14
CA PRO A 6 -15.24 10.48 -3.07
C PRO A 6 -13.73 10.75 -3.15
N TRP A 7 -12.97 10.11 -2.26
CA TRP A 7 -11.53 10.20 -2.26
C TRP A 7 -10.98 9.46 -3.49
N THR A 8 -10.27 10.18 -4.36
CA THR A 8 -9.68 9.61 -5.58
C THR A 8 -8.31 9.01 -5.30
N ARG A 9 -7.80 8.19 -6.22
CA ARG A 9 -6.44 7.65 -6.11
C ARG A 9 -5.36 8.71 -6.02
N ASP A 10 -5.53 9.85 -6.69
CA ASP A 10 -4.52 10.91 -6.61
C ASP A 10 -4.60 11.67 -5.28
N ASN A 11 -5.77 11.71 -4.64
CA ASN A 11 -5.86 12.16 -3.26
C ASN A 11 -5.13 11.19 -2.32
N ASP A 12 -5.23 9.87 -2.53
CA ASP A 12 -4.48 8.88 -1.75
C ASP A 12 -2.97 9.07 -1.88
N LYS A 13 -2.45 9.12 -3.12
CA LYS A 13 -1.00 9.33 -3.35
C LYS A 13 -0.49 10.60 -2.68
N ARG A 14 -1.25 11.69 -2.78
CA ARG A 14 -0.86 12.97 -2.14
C ARG A 14 -0.95 12.90 -0.63
N PHE A 15 -1.92 12.16 -0.09
CA PHE A 15 -2.08 11.97 1.35
C PHE A 15 -0.96 11.10 1.93
N GLU A 16 -0.62 9.99 1.28
CA GLU A 16 0.55 9.16 1.62
C GLU A 16 1.84 9.98 1.61
N LEU A 17 2.03 10.80 0.57
CA LEU A 17 3.18 11.71 0.49
C LEU A 17 3.19 12.72 1.66
N ALA A 18 2.02 13.29 2.00
CA ALA A 18 1.87 14.20 3.11
C ALA A 18 2.21 13.54 4.46
N LEU A 19 1.83 12.28 4.69
CA LEU A 19 2.21 11.55 5.91
C LEU A 19 3.72 11.37 6.05
N VAL A 20 4.44 11.24 4.93
CA VAL A 20 5.92 11.16 4.93
C VAL A 20 6.55 12.53 5.23
N ILE A 21 5.99 13.61 4.68
CA ILE A 21 6.51 14.98 4.85
C ILE A 21 6.22 15.51 6.26
N PHE A 22 5.03 15.23 6.80
CA PHE A 22 4.54 15.75 8.07
C PHE A 22 4.37 14.61 9.09
N PRO A 23 5.44 14.22 9.82
CA PRO A 23 5.34 13.16 10.82
C PRO A 23 4.39 13.55 11.96
N GLU A 24 3.76 12.56 12.58
CA GLU A 24 2.72 12.67 13.64
C GLU A 24 3.22 13.27 14.98
N GLY A 25 4.34 14.00 14.99
CA GLY A 25 4.94 14.58 16.18
C GLY A 25 4.29 15.88 16.67
N SER A 26 3.38 16.48 15.89
CA SER A 26 2.70 17.74 16.21
C SER A 26 1.19 17.54 16.33
N PRO A 27 0.50 18.17 17.29
CA PRO A 27 -0.97 18.14 17.36
C PRO A 27 -1.65 18.79 16.15
N TYR A 28 -0.90 19.60 15.40
CA TYR A 28 -1.34 20.31 14.19
C TYR A 28 -0.97 19.57 12.89
N PHE A 29 -0.50 18.31 12.97
CA PHE A 29 -0.05 17.58 11.79
C PHE A 29 -1.14 17.44 10.72
N LEU A 30 -2.38 17.14 11.12
CA LEU A 30 -3.51 17.03 10.19
C LEU A 30 -3.85 18.35 9.51
N GLU A 31 -3.56 19.48 10.15
CA GLU A 31 -3.77 20.81 9.56
C GLU A 31 -2.74 21.07 8.46
N TYR A 32 -1.48 20.71 8.67
CA TYR A 32 -0.46 20.77 7.62
C TYR A 32 -0.77 19.84 6.44
N ILE A 33 -1.30 18.65 6.72
CA ILE A 33 -1.75 17.72 5.67
C ILE A 33 -2.94 18.31 4.90
N ALA A 34 -3.92 18.90 5.60
CA ALA A 34 -5.07 19.55 4.97
C ALA A 34 -4.67 20.71 4.06
N GLU A 35 -3.74 21.55 4.53
CA GLU A 35 -3.16 22.64 3.73
C GLU A 35 -2.43 22.10 2.49
N PHE A 36 -1.61 21.05 2.63
CA PHE A 36 -0.90 20.43 1.52
C PHE A 36 -1.84 19.81 0.46
N LEU A 37 -2.93 19.20 0.92
CA LEU A 37 -3.94 18.60 0.05
C LEU A 37 -4.91 19.62 -0.55
N GLN A 38 -4.94 20.83 -0.01
CA GLN A 38 -5.96 21.85 -0.31
C GLN A 38 -7.37 21.32 -0.09
N LYS A 39 -7.56 20.60 1.03
CA LYS A 39 -8.81 19.97 1.44
C LYS A 39 -9.24 20.49 2.81
N PRO A 40 -10.55 20.47 3.14
CA PRO A 40 -11.00 20.87 4.47
C PRO A 40 -10.49 19.91 5.54
N LEU A 41 -10.12 20.45 6.70
CA LEU A 41 -9.55 19.69 7.80
C LEU A 41 -10.49 18.57 8.29
N GLU A 42 -11.80 18.83 8.28
CA GLU A 42 -12.81 17.86 8.68
C GLU A 42 -12.84 16.63 7.77
N GLU A 43 -12.62 16.83 6.47
CA GLU A 43 -12.54 15.74 5.49
C GLU A 43 -11.28 14.91 5.69
N VAL A 44 -10.14 15.57 5.90
CA VAL A 44 -8.86 14.88 6.18
C VAL A 44 -8.91 14.10 7.49
N LYS A 45 -9.48 14.70 8.55
CA LYS A 45 -9.71 14.03 9.84
C LYS A 45 -10.60 12.80 9.69
N TYR A 46 -11.72 12.94 8.98
CA TYR A 46 -12.60 11.81 8.70
C TYR A 46 -11.86 10.69 7.97
N TYR A 47 -11.07 11.03 6.94
CA TYR A 47 -10.32 10.03 6.19
C TYR A 47 -9.25 9.31 7.04
N TYR A 48 -8.50 10.09 7.82
CA TYR A 48 -7.50 9.57 8.74
C TYR A 48 -8.12 8.61 9.77
N ASP A 49 -9.16 9.03 10.48
CA ASP A 49 -9.75 8.26 11.58
C ASP A 49 -10.61 7.09 11.06
N ALA A 50 -11.50 7.35 10.10
CA ALA A 50 -12.54 6.40 9.72
C ALA A 50 -12.06 5.36 8.70
N ILE A 51 -11.04 5.69 7.90
CA ILE A 51 -10.52 4.79 6.86
C ILE A 51 -9.13 4.28 7.28
N LEU A 52 -8.13 5.16 7.40
CA LEU A 52 -6.75 4.72 7.61
C LEU A 52 -6.56 4.00 8.95
N VAL A 53 -6.92 4.63 10.07
CA VAL A 53 -6.74 4.05 11.41
C VAL A 53 -7.59 2.78 11.58
N TYR A 54 -8.82 2.79 11.05
CA TYR A 54 -9.69 1.62 11.07
C TYR A 54 -9.08 0.43 10.32
N ASP A 55 -8.58 0.66 9.11
CA ASP A 55 -7.98 -0.39 8.27
C ASP A 55 -6.70 -0.96 8.90
N VAL A 56 -5.85 -0.10 9.48
CA VAL A 56 -4.64 -0.53 10.21
C VAL A 56 -5.03 -1.43 11.37
N VAL A 57 -5.98 -1.01 12.21
CA VAL A 57 -6.49 -1.83 13.33
C VAL A 57 -7.04 -3.16 12.83
N LEU A 58 -7.74 -3.16 11.70
CA LEU A 58 -8.32 -4.35 11.12
C LEU A 58 -7.23 -5.33 10.65
N ILE A 59 -6.19 -4.84 9.98
CA ILE A 59 -5.02 -5.63 9.54
C ILE A 59 -4.28 -6.20 10.75
N GLU A 60 -3.95 -5.35 11.73
CA GLU A 60 -3.20 -5.72 12.92
C GLU A 60 -3.96 -6.67 13.84
N SER A 61 -5.30 -6.67 13.78
CA SER A 61 -6.12 -7.58 14.58
C SER A 61 -5.91 -9.06 14.25
N GLY A 62 -5.27 -9.39 13.12
CA GLY A 62 -5.03 -10.78 12.70
C GLY A 62 -6.31 -11.58 12.46
N LYS A 63 -7.47 -10.91 12.36
CA LYS A 63 -8.78 -11.55 12.18
C LYS A 63 -8.94 -12.26 10.84
N TYR A 64 -8.16 -11.86 9.84
CA TYR A 64 -8.15 -12.49 8.54
C TYR A 64 -7.04 -13.54 8.48
N ALA A 65 -7.42 -14.78 8.23
CA ALA A 65 -6.47 -15.85 8.03
C ALA A 65 -5.62 -15.54 6.80
N LEU A 66 -4.30 -15.53 6.98
CA LEU A 66 -3.38 -15.51 5.85
C LEU A 66 -3.63 -16.75 4.98
N PRO A 67 -3.55 -16.63 3.65
CA PRO A 67 -3.51 -17.80 2.79
C PRO A 67 -2.46 -18.80 3.29
N LYS A 68 -2.76 -20.10 3.18
CA LYS A 68 -1.80 -21.16 3.51
C LYS A 68 -0.70 -21.21 2.44
N TYR A 69 0.22 -20.27 2.49
CA TYR A 69 1.41 -20.30 1.65
C TYR A 69 2.24 -21.53 2.03
N PRO A 70 2.74 -22.31 1.06
CA PRO A 70 3.65 -23.41 1.36
C PRO A 70 4.88 -22.87 2.09
N GLU A 71 5.31 -23.57 3.14
CA GLU A 71 6.46 -23.16 3.99
C GLU A 71 7.73 -22.90 3.16
N ALA A 72 7.87 -23.55 2.01
CA ALA A 72 8.96 -23.34 1.05
C ALA A 72 9.05 -21.91 0.47
N TYR A 73 8.01 -21.10 0.61
CA TYR A 73 7.99 -19.69 0.21
C TYR A 73 8.16 -18.73 1.40
N TYR A 74 8.15 -19.24 2.63
CA TYR A 74 8.32 -18.43 3.82
C TYR A 74 9.82 -18.20 4.05
N VAL A 75 10.28 -16.98 3.80
CA VAL A 75 11.64 -16.55 4.13
C VAL A 75 11.55 -15.67 5.37
N SER A 76 12.22 -16.08 6.44
CA SER A 76 12.27 -15.26 7.66
C SER A 76 12.94 -13.91 7.37
N LEU A 77 12.54 -12.83 8.06
CA LEU A 77 13.16 -11.50 7.86
C LEU A 77 14.70 -11.51 8.04
N THR A 78 15.18 -12.37 8.94
CA THR A 78 16.61 -12.60 9.18
C THR A 78 17.30 -13.28 8.01
N GLU A 79 16.59 -14.14 7.28
CA GLU A 79 17.12 -14.85 6.12
C GLU A 79 17.01 -14.02 4.84
N ALA A 80 15.97 -13.18 4.72
CA ALA A 80 15.81 -12.24 3.59
C ALA A 80 16.91 -11.18 3.54
N THR A 81 17.54 -10.88 4.67
CA THR A 81 18.64 -9.90 4.77
C THR A 81 20.04 -10.54 4.66
N GLU A 82 20.12 -11.88 4.71
CA GLU A 82 21.36 -12.62 4.51
C GLU A 82 21.43 -13.14 3.07
N SER A 83 22.26 -12.53 2.22
CA SER A 83 22.57 -13.05 0.90
C SER A 83 23.44 -14.32 1.01
N LYS A 84 22.85 -15.44 1.43
CA LYS A 84 23.51 -16.74 1.41
C LYS A 84 23.16 -17.47 0.12
N HIS A 85 24.12 -17.49 -0.80
CA HIS A 85 24.17 -18.41 -1.92
C HIS A 85 24.41 -19.83 -1.36
N GLY A 86 23.33 -20.48 -0.93
CA GLY A 86 23.33 -21.83 -0.37
C GLY A 86 22.28 -22.69 -1.06
N GLU A 87 22.72 -23.79 -1.66
CA GLU A 87 21.94 -24.74 -2.45
C GLU A 87 20.67 -25.24 -1.73
N THR A 88 19.50 -24.79 -2.17
CA THR A 88 18.22 -25.44 -1.86
C THR A 88 17.79 -26.28 -3.05
N ASN A 89 18.19 -27.55 -3.09
CA ASN A 89 17.79 -28.54 -4.11
C ASN A 89 16.29 -28.91 -4.08
N GLN A 90 15.41 -28.08 -3.52
CA GLN A 90 13.99 -28.40 -3.32
C GLN A 90 13.00 -27.28 -3.67
N ILE A 91 13.46 -26.08 -4.05
CA ILE A 91 12.56 -25.10 -4.68
C ILE A 91 12.42 -25.55 -6.15
N PRO A 92 11.24 -25.97 -6.63
CA PRO A 92 11.04 -26.19 -8.05
C PRO A 92 11.47 -24.91 -8.73
N ARG A 93 12.55 -24.98 -9.53
CA ARG A 93 13.21 -23.84 -10.16
C ARG A 93 12.16 -22.78 -10.47
N ILE A 94 12.19 -21.67 -9.75
CA ILE A 94 11.34 -20.51 -10.02
C ILE A 94 11.52 -20.27 -11.50
N ILE A 95 10.48 -20.57 -12.29
CA ILE A 95 10.56 -20.40 -13.74
C ILE A 95 10.75 -18.89 -13.90
N PRO A 96 11.89 -18.44 -14.44
CA PRO A 96 12.09 -17.02 -14.65
C PRO A 96 10.92 -16.56 -15.51
N TRP A 97 10.21 -15.55 -15.02
CA TRP A 97 9.06 -15.00 -15.71
C TRP A 97 9.38 -14.79 -17.19
N THR A 98 8.49 -15.28 -18.04
CA THR A 98 8.57 -15.02 -19.47
C THR A 98 8.33 -13.53 -19.74
N GLU A 99 8.82 -13.03 -20.87
CA GLU A 99 8.59 -11.62 -21.24
C GLU A 99 7.09 -11.29 -21.37
N GLU A 100 6.27 -12.29 -21.71
CA GLU A 100 4.81 -12.19 -21.78
C GLU A 100 4.18 -12.05 -20.40
N GLU A 101 4.61 -12.84 -19.42
CA GLU A 101 4.13 -12.70 -18.05
C GLU A 101 4.66 -11.43 -17.37
N HIS A 102 5.91 -11.02 -17.66
CA HIS A 102 6.42 -9.71 -17.26
C HIS A 102 5.57 -8.58 -17.83
N ARG A 103 5.17 -8.66 -19.10
CA ARG A 103 4.22 -7.69 -19.68
C ARG A 103 2.85 -7.80 -19.02
N PHE A 104 2.32 -8.98 -18.79
CA PHE A 104 1.01 -9.16 -18.15
C PHE A 104 0.97 -8.61 -16.73
N VAL A 105 1.99 -8.86 -15.91
CA VAL A 105 2.11 -8.30 -14.56
C VAL A 105 2.35 -6.80 -14.62
N LYS A 106 3.16 -6.31 -15.57
CA LYS A 106 3.29 -4.88 -15.84
C LYS A 106 1.96 -4.28 -16.25
N ASP A 107 1.15 -4.94 -17.06
CA ASP A 107 -0.15 -4.47 -17.57
C ASP A 107 -1.25 -4.56 -16.49
N ILE A 108 -1.15 -5.50 -15.54
CA ILE A 108 -1.99 -5.51 -14.33
C ILE A 108 -1.62 -4.34 -13.41
N ASN A 109 -0.32 -4.09 -13.20
CA ASN A 109 0.15 -2.94 -12.43
C ASN A 109 -0.07 -1.60 -13.17
N LEU A 110 -0.03 -1.59 -14.49
CA LEU A 110 -0.29 -0.42 -15.34
C LEU A 110 -1.78 -0.21 -15.56
N GLY A 111 -2.62 -1.25 -15.50
CA GLY A 111 -4.09 -1.11 -15.43
C GLY A 111 -4.56 -0.48 -14.12
N PHE A 112 -3.73 -0.54 -13.07
CA PHE A 112 -3.90 0.27 -11.86
C PHE A 112 -3.40 1.72 -12.03
N LEU A 113 -2.62 2.02 -13.07
CA LEU A 113 -2.06 3.35 -13.36
C LEU A 113 -2.63 4.04 -14.63
N LEU A 114 -3.45 3.36 -15.44
CA LEU A 114 -4.01 3.85 -16.70
C LEU A 114 -5.55 3.89 -16.68
N ILE A 115 -6.11 4.47 -15.61
CA ILE A 115 -7.43 5.11 -15.66
C ILE A 115 -7.22 6.62 -15.45
N GLU A 116 -6.29 7.20 -16.20
CA GLU A 116 -5.98 8.65 -16.19
C GLU A 116 -5.71 9.17 -17.63
N GLU A 117 -6.13 8.43 -18.67
CA GLU A 117 -6.19 8.96 -20.03
C GLU A 117 -7.34 8.27 -20.81
N GLU A 118 -8.57 8.70 -20.61
CA GLU A 118 -9.48 8.97 -21.73
C GLU A 118 -10.55 9.99 -21.31
N SER A 119 -10.86 10.86 -22.29
CA SER A 119 -11.58 12.14 -22.25
C SER A 119 -13.00 12.13 -21.69
#